data_AF-R7T4C6-F1
#
_entry.id   AF-R7T4C6-F1
#
_cell.length_a   1.000
_cell.length_b   1.000
_cell.length_c   1.000
_cell.angle_alpha   90.00
_cell.angle_beta   90.00
_cell.angle_gamma   90.00
#
_symmetry.space_group_name_H-M   'P 1'
#
loop_
_entity.id
_entity.type
_entity.pdbx_description
1 polymer ?
#
loop_
_entity_poly.entity_id
_entity_poly.type
_entity_poly.pdbx_seq_one_letter_code
_entity_poly.pdbx_strand_id
1 'polypeptide(L)'
;AIRDSQLASVILALVLVDVIILVTWELVDPYHMQVVDAKIEETKRGVIYRYQVCNCVSDKSIYFTVALYITQGLIITFGAFLAWETRKVKIEALNDSKLIGMCIYNVVIMTTMGVAINYVMANQKEYAYGFSSGFIIVGTTLIQLIVFLPKVYTVARNSDKVEPMGTTNASKIDTVTSVSKRS
;
A
#
# COMPACT_ATOMS: atom_id res chain seq x y z
N ALA A 1 22.10 -3.96 19.79
CA ALA A 1 20.90 -3.25 19.35
C ALA A 1 21.08 -2.86 17.89
N ILE A 2 20.25 -3.39 16.99
CA ILE A 2 20.26 -2.99 15.58
C ILE A 2 19.70 -1.57 15.51
N ARG A 3 20.37 -0.68 14.78
CA ARG A 3 19.98 0.72 14.67
C ARG A 3 18.89 0.82 13.59
N ASP A 4 17.81 1.55 13.82
CA ASP A 4 16.73 1.73 12.83
C ASP A 4 17.25 2.25 11.47
N SER A 5 18.34 3.02 11.50
CA SER A 5 19.05 3.50 10.31
C SER A 5 19.62 2.36 9.44
N GLN A 6 20.05 1.24 10.05
CA GLN A 6 20.55 0.08 9.31
C GLN A 6 19.40 -0.62 8.59
N LEU A 7 18.23 -0.74 9.22
CA LEU A 7 17.05 -1.34 8.61
C LEU A 7 16.53 -0.49 7.44
N ALA A 8 16.43 0.82 7.64
CA ALA A 8 16.03 1.77 6.60
C ALA A 8 17.03 1.78 5.41
N SER A 9 18.34 1.69 5.69
CA SER A 9 19.37 1.63 4.64
C SER A 9 19.24 0.39 3.76
N VAL A 10 18.89 -0.77 4.33
CA VAL A 10 18.68 -2.01 3.55
C VAL A 10 17.46 -1.89 2.65
N ILE A 11 16.35 -1.35 3.16
CA ILE A 11 15.13 -1.14 2.36
C ILE A 11 15.40 -0.15 1.23
N LEU A 12 16.08 0.96 1.51
CA LEU A 12 16.46 1.94 0.50
C LEU A 12 17.33 1.32 -0.59
N ALA A 13 18.32 0.51 -0.22
CA ALA A 13 19.17 -0.19 -1.17
C ALA A 13 18.37 -1.14 -2.09
N LEU A 14 17.39 -1.87 -1.55
CA LEU A 14 16.52 -2.74 -2.34
C LEU A 14 15.65 -1.96 -3.32
N VAL A 15 15.06 -0.84 -2.89
CA VAL A 15 14.25 0.04 -3.77
C VAL A 15 15.12 0.68 -4.86
N LEU A 16 16.37 1.03 -4.55
CA LEU A 16 17.30 1.57 -5.55
C LEU A 16 17.57 0.57 -6.68
N VAL A 17 17.57 -0.73 -6.40
CA VAL A 17 17.70 -1.75 -7.45
C VAL A 17 16.52 -1.67 -8.42
N ASP A 18 15.29 -1.52 -7.95
CA ASP A 18 14.11 -1.36 -8.81
C ASP A 18 14.20 -0.10 -9.69
N VAL A 19 14.65 1.01 -9.10
CA VAL A 19 14.86 2.26 -9.85
C VAL A 19 15.91 2.06 -10.94
N ILE A 20 17.03 1.40 -10.66
CA ILE A 20 18.06 1.11 -11.66
C ILE A 20 17.51 0.24 -12.79
N ILE A 21 16.72 -0.78 -12.47
CA ILE A 21 16.09 -1.66 -13.47
C ILE A 21 15.13 -0.84 -14.36
N LEU A 22 14.27 -0.01 -13.77
CA LEU A 22 13.32 0.83 -14.52
C LEU A 22 14.03 1.85 -15.41
N VAL A 23 15.05 2.54 -14.89
CA VAL A 23 15.85 3.49 -15.67
C VAL A 23 16.56 2.78 -16.82
N THR A 24 17.14 1.60 -16.56
CA THR A 24 17.78 0.80 -17.60
C THR A 24 16.77 0.38 -18.67
N TRP A 25 15.55 0.02 -18.28
CA TRP A 25 14.48 -0.33 -19.21
C TRP A 25 14.13 0.86 -20.11
N GLU A 26 13.84 2.02 -19.55
CA GLU A 26 13.47 3.21 -20.34
C GLU A 26 14.58 3.68 -21.29
N LEU A 27 15.86 3.47 -20.92
CA LEU A 27 17.00 3.84 -21.77
C LEU A 27 17.26 2.83 -22.90
N VAL A 28 17.06 1.54 -22.65
CA VAL A 28 17.39 0.46 -23.60
C VAL A 28 16.24 0.13 -24.54
N ASP A 29 15.01 0.16 -24.04
CA ASP A 29 13.80 -0.21 -24.78
C ASP A 29 12.62 0.66 -24.34
N PRO A 30 12.57 1.93 -24.81
CA PRO A 30 11.51 2.85 -24.45
C PRO A 30 10.16 2.38 -24.97
N TYR A 31 9.13 2.57 -24.16
CA TYR A 31 7.75 2.29 -24.58
C TYR A 31 7.36 3.19 -25.75
N HIS A 32 6.81 2.58 -26.79
CA HIS A 32 6.29 3.29 -27.95
C HIS A 32 4.82 2.94 -28.19
N MET A 33 4.14 3.86 -28.85
CA MET A 33 2.73 3.70 -29.21
C MET A 33 2.62 2.89 -30.50
N GLN A 34 1.83 1.83 -30.46
CA GLN A 34 1.49 0.98 -31.59
C GLN A 34 -0.04 0.99 -31.77
N VAL A 35 -0.50 1.34 -32.97
CA VAL A 35 -1.93 1.31 -33.32
C VAL A 35 -2.26 -0.06 -33.89
N VAL A 36 -3.26 -0.73 -33.31
CA VAL A 36 -3.69 -2.08 -33.72
C VAL A 36 -5.17 -2.06 -34.08
N ASP A 37 -5.54 -2.69 -35.19
CA ASP A 37 -6.93 -2.85 -35.60
C ASP A 37 -7.63 -3.86 -34.66
N ALA A 38 -8.58 -3.41 -33.86
CA ALA A 38 -9.36 -4.22 -32.92
C ALA A 38 -10.55 -4.92 -33.58
N LYS A 39 -11.19 -4.26 -34.56
CA LYS A 39 -12.33 -4.82 -35.32
C LYS A 39 -12.41 -4.19 -36.70
N ILE A 40 -12.74 -5.00 -37.70
CA ILE A 40 -13.00 -4.54 -39.07
C ILE A 40 -14.44 -4.91 -39.42
N GLU A 41 -15.25 -3.92 -39.79
CA GLU A 41 -16.62 -4.11 -40.22
C GLU A 41 -16.80 -3.60 -41.66
N GLU A 42 -17.29 -4.45 -42.55
CA GLU A 42 -17.60 -4.09 -43.93
C GLU A 42 -19.11 -3.90 -44.11
N THR A 43 -19.49 -2.73 -44.64
CA THR A 43 -20.88 -2.38 -44.92
C THR A 43 -21.28 -2.88 -46.30
N LYS A 44 -22.56 -3.24 -46.49
CA LYS A 44 -23.15 -3.62 -47.79
C LYS A 44 -22.95 -2.61 -48.94
N ARG A 45 -22.57 -1.36 -48.63
CA ARG A 45 -22.26 -0.30 -49.60
C ARG A 45 -20.75 -0.21 -49.94
N GLY A 46 -19.94 -1.18 -49.50
CA GLY A 46 -18.49 -1.22 -49.73
C GLY A 46 -17.67 -0.30 -48.81
N VAL A 47 -18.26 0.23 -47.73
CA VAL A 47 -17.55 1.06 -46.73
C VAL A 47 -16.98 0.16 -45.64
N ILE A 48 -15.67 0.26 -45.39
CA ILE A 48 -14.96 -0.52 -44.37
C ILE A 48 -14.69 0.37 -43.15
N TYR A 49 -15.26 0.03 -42.00
CA TYR A 49 -14.96 0.63 -40.71
C TYR A 49 -13.84 -0.16 -40.02
N ARG A 50 -12.77 0.51 -39.60
CA ARG A 50 -11.69 -0.07 -38.81
C ARG A 50 -11.66 0.58 -37.44
N TYR A 51 -11.93 -0.21 -36.40
CA TYR A 51 -11.84 0.21 -35.02
C TYR A 51 -10.40 0.01 -34.56
N GLN A 52 -9.71 1.08 -34.19
CA GLN A 52 -8.29 1.05 -33.82
C GLN A 52 -8.11 1.30 -32.34
N VAL A 53 -7.19 0.56 -31.71
CA VAL A 53 -6.76 0.75 -30.32
C VAL A 53 -5.28 1.11 -30.26
N CYS A 54 -4.94 1.98 -29.33
CA CYS A 54 -3.58 2.44 -29.12
C CYS A 54 -2.95 1.66 -27.97
N ASN A 55 -1.88 0.92 -28.26
CA ASN A 55 -1.17 0.10 -27.29
C ASN A 55 0.20 0.71 -27.02
N CYS A 56 0.60 0.79 -25.75
CA CYS A 56 1.99 1.05 -25.40
C CYS A 56 2.71 -0.28 -25.29
N VAL A 57 3.68 -0.53 -26.16
CA VAL A 57 4.45 -1.78 -26.20
C VAL A 57 5.95 -1.51 -26.10
N SER A 58 6.67 -2.48 -25.56
CA SER A 58 8.13 -2.55 -25.54
C SER A 58 8.50 -3.98 -25.93
N ASP A 59 9.44 -4.12 -26.86
CA ASP A 59 9.76 -5.41 -27.49
C ASP A 59 10.37 -6.40 -26.50
N LYS A 60 11.09 -5.89 -25.50
CA LYS A 60 11.79 -6.66 -24.46
C LYS A 60 11.13 -6.52 -23.09
N SER A 61 9.90 -6.02 -23.04
CA SER A 61 9.15 -5.76 -21.80
C SER A 61 9.10 -6.96 -20.85
N ILE A 62 9.02 -8.18 -21.37
CA ILE A 62 8.96 -9.40 -20.57
C ILE A 62 10.20 -9.59 -19.67
N TYR A 63 11.40 -9.30 -20.17
CA TYR A 63 12.64 -9.52 -19.42
C TYR A 63 12.73 -8.58 -18.21
N PHE A 64 12.43 -7.30 -18.41
CA PHE A 64 12.44 -6.31 -17.35
C PHE A 64 11.27 -6.51 -16.38
N THR A 65 10.08 -6.87 -16.86
CA THR A 65 8.92 -7.20 -16.00
C THR A 65 9.23 -8.37 -15.08
N VAL A 66 9.83 -9.45 -15.60
CA VAL A 66 10.22 -10.61 -14.78
C VAL A 66 11.29 -10.23 -13.76
N ALA A 67 12.28 -9.42 -14.15
CA ALA A 67 13.30 -8.93 -13.22
C ALA A 67 12.67 -8.15 -12.04
N LEU A 68 11.72 -7.24 -12.32
CA LEU A 68 10.99 -6.49 -11.31
C LEU A 68 10.12 -7.37 -10.41
N TYR A 69 9.50 -8.42 -10.96
CA TYR A 69 8.73 -9.35 -10.12
C TYR A 69 9.61 -10.16 -9.18
N ILE A 70 10.82 -10.52 -9.60
CA ILE A 70 11.80 -11.19 -8.72
C ILE A 70 12.22 -10.27 -7.59
N THR A 71 12.59 -9.01 -7.88
CA THR A 71 12.98 -8.04 -6.84
C THR A 71 11.84 -7.76 -5.88
N GLN A 72 10.61 -7.59 -6.40
CA GLN A 72 9.41 -7.41 -5.58
C GLN A 72 9.16 -8.62 -4.65
N GLY A 73 9.33 -9.84 -5.15
CA GLY A 73 9.24 -11.06 -4.36
C GLY A 73 10.27 -11.12 -3.24
N LEU A 74 11.52 -10.70 -3.51
CA LEU A 74 12.57 -10.61 -2.50
C LEU A 74 12.25 -9.58 -1.41
N ILE A 75 11.72 -8.40 -1.78
CA ILE A 75 11.29 -7.37 -0.84
C ILE A 75 10.19 -7.90 0.09
N ILE A 76 9.18 -8.57 -0.49
CA ILE A 76 8.08 -9.18 0.28
C ILE A 76 8.62 -10.27 1.23
N THR A 77 9.52 -11.12 0.74
CA THR A 77 10.13 -12.20 1.54
C THR A 77 10.95 -11.64 2.70
N PHE A 78 11.74 -10.60 2.45
CA PHE A 78 12.50 -9.90 3.47
C PHE A 78 11.59 -9.25 4.52
N GLY A 79 10.51 -8.58 4.08
CA GLY A 79 9.49 -8.04 4.97
C GLY A 79 8.83 -9.12 5.85
N ALA A 80 8.55 -10.29 5.27
CA ALA A 80 8.00 -11.43 6.01
C ALA A 80 9.00 -12.00 7.02
N PHE A 81 10.28 -12.10 6.65
CA PHE A 81 11.35 -12.51 7.55
C PHE A 81 11.48 -11.55 8.76
N LEU A 82 11.46 -10.25 8.52
CA LEU A 82 11.48 -9.24 9.58
C LEU A 82 10.25 -9.34 10.50
N ALA A 83 9.06 -9.55 9.92
CA ALA A 83 7.84 -9.77 10.69
C ALA A 83 7.90 -11.06 11.53
N TRP A 84 8.58 -12.10 11.03
CA TRP A 84 8.76 -13.37 11.73
C TRP A 84 9.76 -13.27 12.89
N GLU A 85 10.93 -12.67 12.67
CA GLU A 85 11.95 -12.47 13.70
C GLU A 85 11.41 -11.65 14.88
N THR A 86 10.56 -10.66 14.59
CA THR A 86 9.93 -9.82 15.62
C THR A 86 8.76 -10.49 16.37
N ARG A 87 8.39 -11.74 16.03
CA ARG A 87 7.27 -12.47 16.65
C ARG A 87 7.61 -13.06 18.03
N LYS A 88 8.86 -13.49 18.26
CA LYS A 88 9.25 -14.23 19.49
C LYS A 88 9.62 -13.35 20.69
N VAL A 89 9.68 -12.02 20.56
CA VAL A 89 10.25 -11.11 21.57
C VAL A 89 9.19 -10.29 22.34
N LYS A 90 7.88 -10.40 22.06
CA LYS A 90 6.89 -9.48 22.64
C LYS A 90 5.84 -10.12 23.55
N ILE A 91 5.87 -9.62 24.79
CA ILE A 91 4.81 -9.50 25.80
C ILE A 91 3.45 -9.24 25.13
N GLU A 92 2.36 -9.80 25.67
CA GLU A 92 0.95 -9.81 25.20
C GLU A 92 0.28 -8.42 24.98
N ALA A 93 1.04 -7.33 24.85
CA ALA A 93 0.56 -5.96 24.80
C ALA A 93 0.71 -5.22 23.44
N LEU A 94 1.25 -5.80 22.35
CA LEU A 94 1.37 -5.06 21.08
C LEU A 94 1.29 -5.94 19.81
N ASN A 95 0.10 -5.95 19.19
CA ASN A 95 -0.32 -6.60 17.94
C ASN A 95 0.44 -6.14 16.66
N ASP A 96 1.54 -5.40 16.76
CA ASP A 96 2.18 -4.71 15.62
C ASP A 96 2.79 -5.67 14.58
N SER A 97 3.48 -6.72 14.99
CA SER A 97 4.07 -7.69 14.05
C SER A 97 3.00 -8.55 13.35
N LYS A 98 1.88 -8.83 14.04
CA LYS A 98 0.72 -9.51 13.45
C LYS A 98 0.02 -8.62 12.42
N LEU A 99 -0.06 -7.31 12.69
CA LEU A 99 -0.61 -6.31 11.77
C LEU A 99 0.21 -6.23 10.47
N ILE A 100 1.53 -6.16 10.60
CA ILE A 100 2.46 -6.16 9.46
C ILE A 100 2.33 -7.47 8.68
N GLY A 101 2.23 -8.62 9.36
CA GLY A 101 1.97 -9.92 8.72
C GLY A 101 0.64 -9.97 7.94
N MET A 102 -0.43 -9.37 8.47
CA MET A 102 -1.71 -9.23 7.75
C MET A 102 -1.60 -8.34 6.52
N CYS A 103 -0.83 -7.25 6.58
CA CYS A 103 -0.56 -6.40 5.41
C CYS A 103 0.18 -7.18 4.31
N ILE A 104 1.21 -7.95 4.67
CA ILE A 104 1.96 -8.79 3.72
C ILE A 104 1.02 -9.80 3.05
N TYR A 105 0.17 -10.46 3.84
CA TYR A 105 -0.82 -11.40 3.32
C TYR A 105 -1.80 -10.74 2.33
N ASN A 106 -2.30 -9.54 2.64
CA ASN A 106 -3.17 -8.77 1.76
C ASN A 106 -2.48 -8.46 0.42
N VAL A 107 -1.25 -7.94 0.48
CA VAL A 107 -0.47 -7.59 -0.72
C VAL A 107 -0.27 -8.82 -1.60
N VAL A 108 0.13 -9.96 -1.04
CA VAL A 108 0.37 -11.20 -1.81
C VAL A 108 -0.91 -11.69 -2.50
N ILE A 109 -2.05 -11.69 -1.80
CA ILE A 109 -3.32 -12.13 -2.40
C ILE A 109 -3.77 -11.18 -3.49
N MET A 110 -3.77 -9.88 -3.22
CA MET A 110 -4.24 -8.88 -4.19
C MET A 110 -3.36 -8.85 -5.44
N THR A 111 -2.04 -8.97 -5.28
CA THR A 111 -1.11 -9.04 -6.42
C THR A 111 -1.29 -10.32 -7.24
N THR A 112 -1.43 -11.48 -6.59
CA THR A 112 -1.68 -12.76 -7.29
C THR A 112 -3.00 -12.71 -8.07
N MET A 113 -4.06 -12.19 -7.47
CA MET A 113 -5.36 -12.03 -8.12
C MET A 113 -5.30 -11.01 -9.27
N GLY A 114 -4.57 -9.90 -9.07
CA GLY A 114 -4.34 -8.90 -10.12
C GLY A 114 -3.63 -9.48 -11.33
N VAL A 115 -2.57 -10.27 -11.14
CA VAL A 115 -1.86 -10.96 -12.24
C VAL A 115 -2.77 -11.95 -12.95
N ALA A 116 -3.51 -12.78 -12.20
CA ALA A 116 -4.44 -13.75 -12.78
C ALA A 116 -5.52 -13.09 -13.65
N ILE A 117 -6.12 -11.98 -13.16
CA ILE A 117 -7.16 -11.27 -13.91
C ILE A 117 -6.60 -10.53 -15.12
N ASN A 118 -5.41 -9.93 -15.02
CA ASN A 118 -4.75 -9.34 -16.19
C ASN A 118 -4.46 -10.37 -17.28
N TYR A 119 -4.06 -11.59 -16.89
CA TYR A 119 -3.86 -12.69 -17.82
C TYR A 119 -5.17 -13.15 -18.47
N VAL A 120 -6.24 -13.37 -17.69
CA VAL A 120 -7.55 -13.81 -18.20
C VAL A 120 -8.19 -12.75 -19.09
N MET A 121 -8.03 -11.46 -18.77
CA MET A 121 -8.65 -10.33 -19.47
C MET A 121 -7.73 -9.67 -20.50
N ALA A 122 -6.65 -10.34 -20.94
CA ALA A 122 -5.65 -9.76 -21.84
C ALA A 122 -6.23 -9.18 -23.14
N ASN A 123 -7.33 -9.75 -23.64
CA ASN A 123 -8.02 -9.31 -24.86
C ASN A 123 -9.12 -8.26 -24.64
N GLN A 124 -9.45 -7.95 -23.38
CA GLN A 124 -10.61 -7.16 -22.98
C GLN A 124 -10.17 -5.99 -22.09
N LYS A 125 -9.52 -4.99 -22.71
CA LYS A 125 -8.77 -3.93 -22.00
C LYS A 125 -9.61 -3.07 -21.07
N GLU A 126 -10.85 -2.78 -21.45
CA GLU A 126 -11.78 -2.00 -20.62
C GLU A 126 -12.05 -2.68 -19.28
N TYR A 127 -12.31 -3.99 -19.33
CA TYR A 127 -12.53 -4.80 -18.14
C TYR A 127 -11.24 -4.99 -17.34
N ALA A 128 -10.11 -5.28 -18.00
CA ALA A 128 -8.81 -5.44 -17.35
C ALA A 128 -8.42 -4.19 -16.55
N TYR A 129 -8.67 -2.99 -17.09
CA TYR A 129 -8.44 -1.72 -16.39
C TYR A 129 -9.35 -1.55 -15.18
N GLY A 130 -10.66 -1.81 -15.33
CA GLY A 130 -11.62 -1.71 -14.23
C GLY A 130 -11.29 -2.63 -13.05
N PHE A 131 -10.94 -3.89 -13.33
CA PHE A 131 -10.54 -4.82 -12.28
C PHE A 131 -9.19 -4.46 -11.65
N SER A 132 -8.17 -4.12 -12.46
CA SER A 132 -6.84 -3.79 -11.96
C SER A 132 -6.87 -2.58 -11.03
N SER A 133 -7.53 -1.50 -11.45
CA SER A 133 -7.71 -0.30 -10.61
C SER A 133 -8.51 -0.61 -9.35
N GLY A 134 -9.56 -1.41 -9.45
CA GLY A 134 -10.34 -1.89 -8.30
C GLY A 134 -9.48 -2.62 -7.26
N PHE A 135 -8.64 -3.58 -7.69
CA PHE A 135 -7.75 -4.29 -6.76
C PHE A 135 -6.71 -3.40 -6.12
N ILE A 136 -6.15 -2.43 -6.86
CA ILE A 136 -5.21 -1.46 -6.31
C ILE A 136 -5.90 -0.62 -5.23
N ILE A 137 -7.09 -0.08 -5.50
CA ILE A 137 -7.84 0.75 -4.54
C ILE A 137 -8.21 -0.06 -3.30
N VAL A 138 -8.80 -1.24 -3.48
CA VAL A 138 -9.21 -2.11 -2.36
C VAL A 138 -7.99 -2.57 -1.55
N GLY A 139 -6.93 -3.04 -2.21
CA GLY A 139 -5.71 -3.49 -1.54
C GLY A 139 -5.05 -2.38 -0.72
N THR A 140 -4.86 -1.20 -1.31
CA THR A 140 -4.26 -0.05 -0.60
C THR A 140 -5.13 0.45 0.55
N THR A 141 -6.45 0.50 0.35
CA THR A 141 -7.40 0.91 1.40
C THR A 141 -7.40 -0.08 2.55
N LEU A 142 -7.39 -1.39 2.28
CA LEU A 142 -7.32 -2.42 3.33
C LEU A 142 -6.01 -2.31 4.12
N ILE A 143 -4.87 -2.08 3.47
CA ILE A 143 -3.59 -1.89 4.15
C ILE A 143 -3.63 -0.65 5.06
N GLN A 144 -4.13 0.48 4.55
CA GLN A 144 -4.29 1.70 5.34
C GLN A 144 -5.21 1.47 6.53
N LEU A 145 -6.37 0.86 6.33
CA LEU A 145 -7.30 0.55 7.42
C LEU A 145 -6.63 -0.35 8.48
N ILE A 146 -5.98 -1.43 8.06
CA ILE A 146 -5.27 -2.33 8.97
C ILE A 146 -4.24 -1.54 9.80
N VAL A 147 -3.41 -0.69 9.19
CA VAL A 147 -2.35 0.04 9.89
C VAL A 147 -2.87 1.19 10.78
N PHE A 148 -3.88 1.93 10.32
CA PHE A 148 -4.34 3.16 10.97
C PHE A 148 -5.51 2.96 11.94
N LEU A 149 -6.41 2.00 11.70
CA LEU A 149 -7.55 1.73 12.60
C LEU A 149 -7.16 1.48 14.07
N PRO A 150 -6.19 0.61 14.40
CA PRO A 150 -5.83 0.38 15.80
C PRO A 150 -5.31 1.66 16.47
N LYS A 151 -4.58 2.50 15.74
CA LYS A 151 -4.06 3.78 16.25
C LYS A 151 -5.19 4.77 16.52
N VAL A 152 -6.11 4.93 15.56
CA VAL A 152 -7.25 5.84 15.70
C VAL A 152 -8.18 5.40 16.84
N TYR A 153 -8.44 4.10 16.97
CA TYR A 153 -9.24 3.55 18.06
C TYR A 153 -8.62 3.83 19.43
N THR A 154 -7.31 3.63 19.58
CA THR A 154 -6.61 3.93 20.83
C THR A 154 -6.65 5.42 21.17
N VAL A 155 -6.47 6.31 20.18
CA VAL A 155 -6.55 7.76 20.40
C VAL A 155 -7.97 8.18 20.78
N ALA A 156 -9.00 7.73 20.06
CA ALA A 156 -10.39 8.06 20.37
C ALA A 156 -10.80 7.62 21.78
N ARG A 157 -10.45 6.39 22.18
CA ARG A 157 -10.73 5.85 23.52
C ARG A 157 -9.97 6.57 24.63
N ASN A 158 -8.79 7.09 24.34
CA ASN A 158 -8.02 7.88 25.30
C ASN A 158 -8.54 9.33 25.38
N SER A 159 -9.05 9.91 24.29
CA SER A 159 -9.73 11.22 24.32
C SER A 159 -10.99 11.19 25.19
N ASP A 160 -11.77 10.10 25.17
CA ASP A 160 -12.90 9.91 26.10
C ASP A 160 -12.48 9.77 27.57
N LYS A 161 -11.21 9.42 27.84
CA LYS A 161 -10.65 9.39 29.20
C LYS A 161 -9.99 10.72 29.62
N VAL A 162 -9.90 11.67 28.69
CA VAL A 162 -9.44 13.04 28.94
C VAL A 162 -10.66 13.96 28.91
N GLU A 163 -11.69 13.65 29.71
CA GLU A 163 -12.47 14.71 30.33
C GLU A 163 -11.61 15.36 31.43
N PRO A 164 -11.64 16.70 31.57
CA PRO A 164 -10.82 17.37 32.55
C PRO A 164 -11.27 16.94 33.95
N MET A 165 -10.41 16.19 34.63
CA MET A 165 -10.34 16.19 36.08
C MET A 165 -9.85 17.59 36.50
N GLY A 166 -10.79 18.53 36.45
CA GLY A 166 -10.57 19.96 36.62
C GLY A 166 -11.74 20.60 37.36
N THR A 167 -12.35 19.88 38.30
CA THR A 167 -13.14 20.50 39.36
C THR A 167 -12.56 20.06 40.69
N THR A 168 -12.43 21.03 41.61
CA THR A 168 -12.01 20.89 43.02
C THR A 168 -10.54 21.24 43.28
N ASN A 169 -10.23 22.54 43.29
CA ASN A 169 -9.31 23.14 44.28
C ASN A 169 -9.48 24.68 44.42
N ALA A 170 -10.58 25.28 43.96
CA ALA A 170 -10.85 26.71 44.18
C ALA A 170 -11.77 27.01 45.39
N SER A 171 -12.50 26.02 45.93
CA SER A 171 -13.47 26.28 47.03
C SER A 171 -12.91 26.10 48.45
N LYS A 172 -11.62 25.75 48.62
CA LYS A 172 -11.01 25.62 49.97
C LYS A 172 -10.29 26.89 50.45
N ILE A 173 -10.18 27.92 49.61
CA ILE A 173 -9.51 29.18 49.96
C ILE A 173 -10.50 30.18 50.61
N ASP A 174 -11.80 30.09 50.30
CA ASP A 174 -12.79 31.04 50.83
C ASP A 174 -13.26 30.71 52.27
N THR A 175 -13.01 29.50 52.79
CA THR A 175 -13.34 29.16 54.19
C THR A 175 -12.24 29.57 55.17
N VAL A 176 -10.99 29.69 54.74
CA VAL A 176 -9.89 30.12 55.63
C VAL A 176 -9.89 31.64 55.81
N THR A 177 -10.38 32.38 54.82
CA THR A 177 -10.40 33.86 54.86
C THR A 177 -11.56 34.43 55.70
N SER A 178 -12.59 33.65 56.03
CA SER A 178 -13.69 34.08 56.92
C SER A 178 -13.46 33.78 58.41
N VAL A 179 -12.51 32.90 58.76
CA VAL A 179 -12.14 32.63 60.16
C VAL A 179 -11.08 33.62 60.67
N SER A 180 -10.21 34.14 59.80
CA SER A 180 -9.15 35.09 60.19
C SER A 180 -9.60 36.56 60.33
N LYS A 181 -10.90 36.86 60.21
CA LYS A 181 -11.47 38.20 60.50
C LYS A 181 -12.28 38.27 61.81
N ARG A 182 -12.18 37.22 62.65
CA ARG A 182 -12.77 37.19 64.00
C ARG A 182 -11.69 36.79 65.02
N SER A 183 -10.69 37.64 65.18
CA SER A 183 -9.85 37.75 66.38
C SER A 183 -9.39 39.18 66.54
#